data_AF-A0A7C2K845-F1
#
_entry.id   AF-A0A7C2K845-F1
#
_cell.length_a   1.000
_cell.length_b   1.000
_cell.length_c   1.000
_cell.angle_alpha   90.00
_cell.angle_beta   90.00
_cell.angle_gamma   90.00
#
_symmetry.space_group_name_H-M   'P 1'
#
loop_
_entity.id
_entity.type
_entity.pdbx_description
1 polymer ?
#
loop_
_entity_poly.entity_id
_entity_poly.type
_entity_poly.pdbx_seq_one_letter_code
_entity_poly.pdbx_strand_id
1 'polypeptide(L)'
;MNTNLRFFLREVVVQILSKEKLCYYYFSYPDKVLFLDIETEGLSKDRNDITVIGIYHQGAYRPFIKGLNLHRAFEFLSVIPIWVTFNGENFDIPFIKAKFPELSTPHLHIDLFQLTRAIGLKGGLKRIEKALGITRKTEGMNGYDAVKLWRRWEDFGDKSALRTLILYNREDVVNLKRIMEHVGRLILGEAKNSFLLTLKQESMEGL
;
A
#
# COMPACT_ATOMS: atom_id res chain seq x y z
N MET A 1 22.27 -3.05 11.57
CA MET A 1 20.83 -2.75 11.76
C MET A 1 20.73 -1.57 12.72
N ASN A 2 20.14 -0.45 12.32
CA ASN A 2 20.14 0.82 13.09
C ASN A 2 19.36 0.65 14.41
N THR A 3 19.82 1.23 15.54
CA THR A 3 19.20 1.06 16.87
C THR A 3 17.73 1.50 16.88
N ASN A 4 17.44 2.62 16.18
CA ASN A 4 16.09 3.12 15.95
C ASN A 4 15.16 2.12 15.26
N LEU A 5 15.71 1.34 14.32
CA LEU A 5 14.94 0.29 13.65
C LEU A 5 14.65 -0.84 14.64
N ARG A 6 15.62 -1.27 15.48
CA ARG A 6 15.36 -2.29 16.51
C ARG A 6 14.28 -1.85 17.51
N PHE A 7 14.28 -0.60 17.93
CA PHE A 7 13.25 -0.06 18.82
C PHE A 7 11.88 0.02 18.15
N PHE A 8 11.82 0.58 16.94
CA PHE A 8 10.62 0.58 16.09
C PHE A 8 10.05 -0.84 15.91
N LEU A 9 10.91 -1.81 15.61
CA LEU A 9 10.51 -3.21 15.46
C LEU A 9 10.04 -3.85 16.78
N ARG A 10 10.43 -3.35 17.95
CA ARG A 10 10.05 -3.90 19.26
C ARG A 10 8.70 -3.37 19.74
N GLU A 11 8.40 -2.09 19.49
CA GLU A 11 7.10 -1.45 19.79
C GLU A 11 5.96 -2.04 18.94
N VAL A 12 6.23 -2.30 17.66
CA VAL A 12 5.19 -2.65 16.68
C VAL A 12 4.67 -4.09 16.85
N VAL A 13 5.44 -4.99 17.46
CA VAL A 13 5.14 -6.43 17.51
C VAL A 13 3.97 -6.80 18.45
N VAL A 14 3.43 -5.86 19.27
CA VAL A 14 2.49 -6.22 20.34
C VAL A 14 1.23 -5.33 20.46
N GLN A 15 1.15 -4.15 19.81
CA GLN A 15 0.04 -3.21 20.05
C GLN A 15 -0.66 -2.71 18.78
N ILE A 16 -1.99 -2.58 18.85
CA ILE A 16 -2.77 -1.81 17.87
C ILE A 16 -2.34 -0.34 18.02
N LEU A 17 -1.60 0.16 17.03
CA LEU A 17 -1.14 1.55 17.03
C LEU A 17 -2.29 2.51 16.75
N SER A 18 -2.29 3.67 17.42
CA SER A 18 -3.21 4.75 17.10
C SER A 18 -2.93 5.30 15.70
N LYS A 19 -3.95 5.90 15.08
CA LYS A 19 -3.81 6.53 13.75
C LYS A 19 -2.69 7.58 13.71
N GLU A 20 -2.49 8.31 14.81
CA GLU A 20 -1.43 9.29 14.97
C GLU A 20 -0.05 8.61 15.01
N LYS A 21 0.11 7.48 15.74
CA LYS A 21 1.36 6.68 15.72
C LYS A 21 1.66 6.16 14.31
N LEU A 22 0.65 5.65 13.59
CA LEU A 22 0.81 5.20 12.20
C LEU A 22 1.34 6.34 11.30
N CYS A 23 0.72 7.51 11.39
CA CYS A 23 1.13 8.68 10.60
C CYS A 23 2.52 9.18 11.00
N TYR A 24 2.84 9.20 12.29
CA TYR A 24 4.15 9.60 12.79
C TYR A 24 5.27 8.71 12.25
N TYR A 25 5.09 7.38 12.29
CA TYR A 25 6.08 6.45 11.76
C TYR A 25 6.25 6.55 10.25
N TYR A 26 5.16 6.76 9.52
CA TYR A 26 5.23 7.06 8.08
C TYR A 26 6.12 8.29 7.79
N PHE A 27 5.91 9.41 8.48
CA PHE A 27 6.69 10.62 8.24
C PHE A 27 8.12 10.55 8.79
N SER A 28 8.35 9.79 9.86
CA SER A 28 9.67 9.63 10.47
C SER A 28 10.60 8.74 9.64
N TYR A 29 10.06 7.78 8.88
CA TYR A 29 10.84 6.78 8.15
C TYR A 29 10.41 6.63 6.68
N PRO A 30 10.44 7.71 5.87
CA PRO A 30 9.94 7.70 4.49
C PRO A 30 10.70 6.73 3.57
N ASP A 31 11.97 6.43 3.88
CA ASP A 31 12.80 5.46 3.16
C ASP A 31 12.48 4.00 3.50
N LYS A 32 11.65 3.76 4.52
CA LYS A 32 11.19 2.43 4.98
C LYS A 32 9.75 2.10 4.58
N VAL A 33 9.15 2.95 3.75
CA VAL A 33 7.76 2.81 3.30
C VAL A 33 7.71 2.32 1.86
N LEU A 34 6.91 1.30 1.60
CA LEU A 34 6.40 1.01 0.26
C LEU A 34 4.88 1.22 0.21
N PHE A 35 4.40 1.59 -0.97
CA PHE A 35 2.99 1.62 -1.31
C PHE A 35 2.75 0.47 -2.27
N LEU A 36 1.64 -0.25 -2.11
CA LEU A 36 1.32 -1.37 -2.98
C LEU A 36 -0.18 -1.53 -3.21
N ASP A 37 -0.50 -2.14 -4.33
CA ASP A 37 -1.83 -2.55 -4.78
C ASP A 37 -1.66 -3.74 -5.73
N ILE A 38 -2.62 -4.67 -5.71
CA ILE A 38 -2.60 -5.87 -6.55
C ILE A 38 -3.75 -5.90 -7.57
N GLU A 39 -3.48 -6.55 -8.69
CA GLU A 39 -4.51 -7.02 -9.62
C GLU A 39 -4.59 -8.54 -9.58
N THR A 40 -5.77 -9.09 -9.79
CA THR A 40 -6.03 -10.53 -9.68
C THR A 40 -6.86 -11.03 -10.85
N GLU A 41 -6.93 -12.35 -11.04
CA GLU A 41 -7.80 -12.98 -12.06
C GLU A 41 -9.28 -12.92 -11.68
N GLY A 42 -9.57 -12.58 -10.43
CA GLY A 42 -10.89 -12.56 -9.83
C GLY A 42 -10.80 -12.34 -8.31
N LEU A 43 -11.94 -12.35 -7.63
CA LEU A 43 -12.04 -11.87 -6.25
C LEU A 43 -11.71 -12.92 -5.18
N SER A 44 -11.51 -14.20 -5.54
CA SER A 44 -11.32 -15.28 -4.57
C SER A 44 -9.88 -15.77 -4.58
N LYS A 45 -9.14 -15.52 -3.49
CA LYS A 45 -7.75 -15.98 -3.33
C LYS A 45 -7.57 -17.51 -3.41
N ASP A 46 -8.64 -18.26 -3.18
CA ASP A 46 -8.61 -19.73 -3.23
C ASP A 46 -8.83 -20.26 -4.66
N ARG A 47 -9.30 -19.41 -5.58
CA ARG A 47 -9.62 -19.76 -6.97
C ARG A 47 -8.86 -18.95 -8.01
N ASN A 48 -8.27 -17.83 -7.60
CA ASN A 48 -7.65 -16.84 -8.47
C ASN A 48 -6.26 -16.51 -7.95
N ASP A 49 -5.35 -16.25 -8.88
CA ASP A 49 -3.99 -15.83 -8.59
C ASP A 49 -3.81 -14.33 -8.80
N ILE A 50 -2.71 -13.81 -8.27
CA ILE A 50 -2.27 -12.43 -8.51
C ILE A 50 -1.73 -12.32 -9.93
N THR A 51 -2.18 -11.31 -10.66
CA THR A 51 -1.73 -11.01 -12.04
C THR A 51 -0.66 -9.93 -12.04
N VAL A 52 -0.83 -8.89 -11.23
CA VAL A 52 0.13 -7.79 -11.07
C VAL A 52 0.26 -7.42 -9.60
N ILE A 53 1.49 -7.20 -9.13
CA ILE A 53 1.78 -6.48 -7.89
C ILE A 53 2.49 -5.19 -8.30
N GLY A 54 1.86 -4.06 -8.02
CA GLY A 54 2.49 -2.76 -8.17
C GLY A 54 3.15 -2.35 -6.86
N ILE A 55 4.42 -1.95 -6.91
CA ILE A 55 5.12 -1.39 -5.75
C ILE A 55 5.65 -0.01 -6.10
N TYR A 56 5.35 0.97 -5.26
CA TYR A 56 5.99 2.28 -5.30
C TYR A 56 6.83 2.47 -4.04
N HIS A 57 8.13 2.63 -4.24
CA HIS A 57 9.11 2.79 -3.17
C HIS A 57 10.19 3.77 -3.62
N GLN A 58 10.51 4.75 -2.76
CA GLN A 58 11.55 5.76 -3.00
C GLN A 58 11.47 6.44 -4.38
N GLY A 59 10.28 6.92 -4.76
CA GLY A 59 10.10 7.66 -6.01
C GLY A 59 9.90 6.80 -7.26
N ALA A 60 10.01 5.47 -7.16
CA ALA A 60 9.96 4.58 -8.31
C ALA A 60 8.83 3.54 -8.19
N TYR A 61 7.96 3.53 -9.20
CA TYR A 61 6.95 2.48 -9.42
C TYR A 61 7.57 1.29 -10.15
N ARG A 62 7.26 0.08 -9.71
CA ARG A 62 7.72 -1.19 -10.27
C ARG A 62 6.53 -2.15 -10.40
N PRO A 63 6.16 -2.55 -11.63
CA PRO A 63 5.19 -3.63 -11.84
C PRO A 63 5.87 -4.99 -11.79
N PHE A 64 5.30 -5.91 -11.04
CA PHE A 64 5.67 -7.32 -11.00
C PHE A 64 4.50 -8.14 -11.55
N ILE A 65 4.72 -8.85 -12.65
CA ILE A 65 3.66 -9.40 -13.49
C ILE A 65 3.79 -10.93 -13.52
N LYS A 66 2.64 -11.61 -13.37
CA LYS A 66 2.54 -13.08 -13.46
C LYS A 66 3.14 -13.59 -14.77
N GLY A 67 3.91 -14.67 -14.67
CA GLY A 67 4.62 -15.26 -15.82
C GLY A 67 5.86 -14.50 -16.31
N LEU A 68 6.11 -13.28 -15.81
CA LEU A 68 7.27 -12.47 -16.23
C LEU A 68 8.28 -12.28 -15.08
N ASN A 69 7.87 -11.57 -14.02
CA ASN A 69 8.77 -11.16 -12.93
C ASN A 69 8.08 -11.10 -11.56
N LEU A 70 6.87 -11.67 -11.42
CA LEU A 70 6.08 -11.60 -10.17
C LEU A 70 6.86 -12.01 -8.92
N HIS A 71 7.69 -13.05 -9.02
CA HIS A 71 8.52 -13.57 -7.93
C HIS A 71 9.46 -12.51 -7.33
N ARG A 72 9.90 -11.52 -8.12
CA ARG A 72 10.80 -10.46 -7.64
C ARG A 72 10.10 -9.46 -6.71
N ALA A 73 8.77 -9.45 -6.64
CA ALA A 73 8.05 -8.65 -5.65
C ALA A 73 8.46 -9.04 -4.21
N PHE A 74 8.77 -10.33 -4.00
CA PHE A 74 9.21 -10.86 -2.71
C PHE A 74 10.42 -10.11 -2.15
N GLU A 75 11.38 -9.73 -3.01
CA GLU A 75 12.60 -9.02 -2.62
C GLU A 75 12.31 -7.67 -1.94
N PHE A 76 11.23 -6.99 -2.36
CA PHE A 76 10.81 -5.71 -1.77
C PHE A 76 9.95 -5.93 -0.53
N LEU A 77 8.97 -6.83 -0.65
CA LEU A 77 8.02 -7.11 0.42
C LEU A 77 8.74 -7.66 1.68
N SER A 78 9.74 -8.53 1.50
CA SER A 78 10.46 -9.16 2.62
C SER A 78 11.38 -8.22 3.40
N VAL A 79 11.82 -7.10 2.81
CA VAL A 79 12.83 -6.23 3.43
C VAL A 79 12.29 -4.86 3.85
N ILE A 80 11.22 -4.38 3.22
CA ILE A 80 10.66 -3.04 3.51
C ILE A 80 9.60 -3.19 4.61
N PRO A 81 9.79 -2.57 5.78
CA PRO A 81 9.01 -2.89 6.97
C PRO A 81 7.65 -2.20 7.06
N ILE A 82 7.42 -1.10 6.33
CA ILE A 82 6.16 -0.34 6.37
C ILE A 82 5.44 -0.46 5.03
N TRP A 83 4.26 -1.06 5.02
CA TRP A 83 3.43 -1.20 3.83
C TRP A 83 2.21 -0.28 3.94
N VAL A 84 1.90 0.43 2.85
CA VAL A 84 0.71 1.26 2.73
C VAL A 84 -0.16 0.70 1.59
N THR A 85 -1.42 0.40 1.89
CA THR A 85 -2.41 -0.14 0.94
C THR A 85 -3.71 0.66 1.01
N PHE A 86 -4.67 0.34 0.15
CA PHE A 86 -6.05 0.79 0.29
C PHE A 86 -7.00 -0.42 0.38
N ASN A 87 -7.60 -0.63 1.56
CA ASN A 87 -8.40 -1.80 1.88
C ASN A 87 -7.61 -3.13 1.77
N GLY A 88 -6.29 -3.06 1.91
CA GLY A 88 -5.42 -4.21 1.73
C GLY A 88 -5.54 -5.25 2.83
N GLU A 89 -5.99 -4.86 4.03
CA GLU A 89 -6.22 -5.82 5.12
C GLU A 89 -7.24 -6.90 4.71
N ASN A 90 -8.25 -6.49 3.93
CA ASN A 90 -9.34 -7.36 3.51
C ASN A 90 -9.11 -8.04 2.15
N PHE A 91 -8.10 -7.61 1.37
CA PHE A 91 -7.92 -8.07 0.01
C PHE A 91 -6.45 -8.35 -0.33
N ASP A 92 -5.62 -7.32 -0.47
CA ASP A 92 -4.23 -7.43 -0.91
C ASP A 92 -3.40 -8.38 -0.03
N ILE A 93 -3.44 -8.19 1.29
CA ILE A 93 -2.63 -8.96 2.25
C ILE A 93 -3.00 -10.45 2.23
N PRO A 94 -4.30 -10.85 2.27
CA PRO A 94 -4.68 -12.25 2.08
C PRO A 94 -4.17 -12.89 0.79
N PHE A 95 -4.25 -12.19 -0.35
CA PHE A 95 -3.74 -12.69 -1.62
C PHE A 95 -2.21 -12.81 -1.62
N ILE A 96 -1.50 -11.81 -1.10
CA ILE A 96 -0.04 -11.80 -1.02
C ILE A 96 0.46 -12.93 -0.13
N LYS A 97 -0.18 -13.20 1.01
CA LYS A 97 0.16 -14.33 1.89
C LYS A 97 -0.11 -15.68 1.24
N ALA A 98 -1.20 -15.80 0.48
CA ALA A 98 -1.48 -17.02 -0.28
C ALA A 98 -0.43 -17.23 -1.38
N LYS A 99 0.06 -16.14 -2.00
CA LYS A 99 1.07 -16.19 -3.06
C LYS A 99 2.49 -16.46 -2.55
N PHE A 100 2.85 -15.91 -1.40
CA PHE A 100 4.15 -16.03 -0.75
C PHE A 100 3.97 -16.49 0.71
N PRO A 101 3.72 -17.78 0.95
CA PRO A 101 3.46 -18.30 2.31
C PRO A 101 4.63 -18.09 3.28
N GLU A 102 5.85 -17.98 2.78
CA GLU A 102 7.09 -17.74 3.53
C GLU A 102 7.30 -16.26 3.88
N LEU A 103 6.50 -15.36 3.32
CA LEU A 103 6.58 -13.93 3.59
C LEU A 103 6.03 -13.63 4.98
N SER A 104 6.89 -13.07 5.84
CA SER A 104 6.44 -12.52 7.12
C SER A 104 5.50 -11.35 6.90
N THR A 105 4.58 -11.12 7.85
CA THR A 105 3.81 -9.88 7.86
C THR A 105 4.74 -8.67 7.88
N PRO A 106 4.36 -7.55 7.22
CA PRO A 106 5.10 -6.31 7.41
C PRO A 106 5.13 -5.98 8.90
N HIS A 107 6.17 -5.29 9.32
CA HIS A 107 6.22 -4.80 10.68
C HIS A 107 5.04 -3.84 10.89
N LEU A 108 4.88 -2.87 10.00
CA LEU A 108 3.78 -1.92 10.05
C LEU A 108 2.94 -1.99 8.77
N HIS A 109 1.62 -2.15 8.93
CA HIS A 109 0.65 -2.01 7.85
C HIS A 109 -0.23 -0.78 8.09
N ILE A 110 -0.26 0.13 7.12
CA ILE A 110 -1.13 1.31 7.12
C ILE A 110 -2.18 1.13 6.03
N ASP A 111 -3.40 0.80 6.44
CA ASP A 111 -4.54 0.70 5.52
C ASP A 111 -5.25 2.06 5.39
N LEU A 112 -5.10 2.70 4.23
CA LEU A 112 -5.69 4.01 3.94
C LEU A 112 -7.22 3.99 3.94
N PHE A 113 -7.86 2.84 3.74
CA PHE A 113 -9.32 2.75 3.84
C PHE A 113 -9.80 3.10 5.25
N GLN A 114 -9.07 2.69 6.29
CA GLN A 114 -9.41 3.04 7.68
C GLN A 114 -9.02 4.48 8.01
N LEU A 115 -7.82 4.92 7.60
CA LEU A 115 -7.32 6.26 7.90
C LEU A 115 -8.17 7.36 7.25
N THR A 116 -8.58 7.19 5.98
CA THR A 116 -9.42 8.16 5.27
C THR A 116 -10.80 8.31 5.93
N ARG A 117 -11.39 7.20 6.40
CA ARG A 117 -12.66 7.23 7.15
C ARG A 117 -12.54 8.00 8.46
N ALA A 118 -11.39 7.96 9.12
CA ALA A 118 -11.16 8.66 10.38
C ALA A 118 -11.22 10.19 10.24
N ILE A 119 -11.00 10.72 9.03
CA ILE A 119 -11.12 12.16 8.72
C ILE A 119 -12.37 12.48 7.88
N GLY A 120 -13.34 11.56 7.81
CA GLY A 120 -14.61 11.77 7.11
C GLY A 120 -14.61 11.50 5.61
N LEU A 121 -13.47 11.11 5.01
CA LEU A 121 -13.41 10.70 3.60
C LEU A 121 -13.86 9.24 3.46
N LYS A 122 -15.01 9.02 2.81
CA LYS A 122 -15.64 7.69 2.68
C LYS A 122 -15.81 7.27 1.23
N GLY A 123 -15.62 5.97 0.97
CA GLY A 123 -15.83 5.34 -0.34
C GLY A 123 -14.63 4.54 -0.80
N GLY A 124 -14.67 4.06 -2.04
CA GLY A 124 -13.51 3.41 -2.68
C GLY A 124 -12.43 4.43 -3.09
N LEU A 125 -11.24 3.92 -3.40
CA LEU A 125 -10.05 4.70 -3.74
C LEU A 125 -10.33 5.84 -4.74
N LYS A 126 -10.96 5.51 -5.88
CA LYS A 126 -11.29 6.49 -6.92
C LYS A 126 -12.17 7.64 -6.46
N ARG A 127 -13.10 7.38 -5.54
CA ARG A 127 -13.97 8.41 -4.99
C ARG A 127 -13.17 9.35 -4.08
N ILE A 128 -12.26 8.81 -3.29
CA ILE A 128 -11.39 9.59 -2.41
C ILE A 128 -10.42 10.43 -3.23
N GLU A 129 -9.80 9.86 -4.25
CA GLU A 129 -8.95 10.59 -5.18
C GLU A 129 -9.65 11.77 -5.83
N LYS A 130 -10.88 11.55 -6.34
CA LYS A 130 -11.69 12.64 -6.92
C LYS A 130 -11.99 13.73 -5.88
N ALA A 131 -12.30 13.36 -4.64
CA ALA A 131 -12.52 14.31 -3.56
C ALA A 131 -11.25 15.13 -3.23
N LEU A 132 -10.06 14.59 -3.50
CA LEU A 132 -8.77 15.24 -3.32
C LEU A 132 -8.24 15.91 -4.61
N GLY A 133 -9.05 15.98 -5.68
CA GLY A 133 -8.64 16.59 -6.95
C GLY A 133 -7.57 15.79 -7.71
N ILE A 134 -7.45 14.49 -7.45
CA ILE A 134 -6.54 13.58 -8.15
C ILE A 134 -7.24 13.11 -9.43
N THR A 135 -6.64 13.43 -10.58
CA THR A 135 -7.12 13.00 -11.90
C THR A 135 -6.40 11.74 -12.38
N ARG A 136 -7.11 10.88 -13.10
CA ARG A 136 -6.59 9.63 -13.69
C ARG A 136 -6.63 9.65 -15.22
N LYS A 137 -5.69 8.94 -15.84
CA LYS A 137 -5.76 8.55 -17.25
C LYS A 137 -6.70 7.37 -17.45
N THR A 138 -6.83 6.51 -16.44
CA THR A 138 -7.75 5.35 -16.47
C THR A 138 -9.11 5.68 -15.82
N GLU A 139 -9.57 6.93 -15.93
CA GLU A 139 -10.87 7.34 -15.41
C GLU A 139 -11.98 6.47 -16.03
N GLY A 140 -12.94 6.04 -15.21
CA GLY A 140 -14.04 5.16 -15.62
C GLY A 140 -13.73 3.66 -15.59
N MET A 141 -12.47 3.25 -15.50
CA MET A 141 -12.11 1.83 -15.32
C MET A 141 -12.41 1.34 -13.90
N ASN A 142 -12.64 0.04 -13.74
CA ASN A 142 -12.78 -0.64 -12.45
C ASN A 142 -12.04 -1.99 -12.42
N GLY A 143 -12.07 -2.69 -11.28
CA GLY A 143 -11.37 -3.98 -11.13
C GLY A 143 -11.86 -5.08 -12.08
N TYR A 144 -13.12 -5.03 -12.54
CA TYR A 144 -13.60 -5.97 -13.55
C TYR A 144 -12.99 -5.69 -14.93
N ASP A 145 -12.72 -4.43 -15.25
CA ASP A 145 -11.98 -4.08 -16.48
C ASP A 145 -10.52 -4.55 -16.40
N ALA A 146 -9.89 -4.48 -15.22
CA ALA A 146 -8.55 -5.02 -14.99
C ALA A 146 -8.49 -6.53 -15.28
N VAL A 147 -9.47 -7.31 -14.78
CA VAL A 147 -9.60 -8.75 -15.09
C VAL A 147 -9.72 -9.00 -16.60
N LYS A 148 -10.54 -8.21 -17.32
CA LYS A 148 -10.66 -8.33 -18.78
C LYS A 148 -9.37 -8.01 -19.52
N LEU A 149 -8.62 -7.01 -19.06
CA LEU A 149 -7.33 -6.65 -19.65
C LEU A 149 -6.30 -7.77 -19.45
N TRP A 150 -6.29 -8.39 -18.27
CA TRP A 150 -5.45 -9.56 -18.02
C TRP A 150 -5.77 -10.71 -18.97
N ARG A 151 -7.05 -11.08 -19.12
CA ARG A 151 -7.46 -12.16 -20.04
C ARG A 151 -7.02 -11.90 -21.47
N ARG A 152 -7.16 -10.66 -21.97
CA ARG A 152 -6.67 -10.30 -23.31
C ARG A 152 -5.16 -10.50 -23.47
N TRP A 153 -4.39 -10.18 -22.43
CA TRP A 153 -2.95 -10.42 -22.42
C TRP A 153 -2.64 -11.92 -22.39
N GLU A 154 -3.29 -12.67 -21.50
CA GLU A 154 -3.04 -14.10 -21.28
C GLU A 154 -3.45 -14.95 -22.49
N ASP A 155 -4.62 -14.71 -23.06
CA ASP A 155 -5.19 -15.52 -24.15
C ASP A 155 -4.58 -15.16 -25.52
N PHE A 156 -4.23 -13.89 -25.75
CA PHE A 156 -3.87 -13.38 -27.08
C PHE A 156 -2.52 -12.66 -27.14
N GLY A 157 -1.80 -12.53 -26.03
CA GLY A 157 -0.55 -11.76 -25.99
C GLY A 157 -0.75 -10.26 -26.26
N ASP A 158 -1.93 -9.71 -25.97
CA ASP A 158 -2.27 -8.31 -26.23
C ASP A 158 -1.44 -7.35 -25.36
N LYS A 159 -0.31 -6.90 -25.90
CA LYS A 159 0.61 -5.96 -25.24
C LYS A 159 -0.04 -4.63 -24.90
N SER A 160 -1.06 -4.19 -25.64
CA SER A 160 -1.77 -2.95 -25.34
C SER A 160 -2.63 -3.12 -24.09
N ALA A 161 -3.32 -4.25 -23.97
CA ALA A 161 -4.10 -4.57 -22.79
C ALA A 161 -3.23 -4.62 -21.53
N LEU A 162 -2.06 -5.27 -21.61
CA LEU A 162 -1.11 -5.32 -20.50
C LEU A 162 -0.59 -3.92 -20.12
N ARG A 163 -0.27 -3.06 -21.10
CA ARG A 163 0.16 -1.67 -20.82
C ARG A 163 -0.93 -0.87 -20.10
N THR A 164 -2.19 -1.02 -20.50
CA THR A 164 -3.32 -0.35 -19.83
C THR A 164 -3.52 -0.89 -18.42
N LEU A 165 -3.39 -2.21 -18.20
CA LEU A 165 -3.47 -2.82 -16.87
C LEU A 165 -2.37 -2.27 -15.95
N ILE A 166 -1.12 -2.20 -16.43
CA ILE A 166 0.00 -1.64 -15.68
C ILE A 166 -0.22 -0.15 -15.39
N LEU A 167 -0.79 0.61 -16.33
CA LEU A 167 -1.11 2.02 -16.10
C LEU A 167 -2.17 2.19 -15.00
N TYR A 168 -3.22 1.37 -15.04
CA TYR A 168 -4.29 1.36 -14.06
C TYR A 168 -3.75 1.08 -12.65
N ASN A 169 -3.01 -0.03 -12.48
CA ASN A 169 -2.38 -0.37 -11.21
C ASN A 169 -1.33 0.68 -10.78
N ARG A 170 -0.58 1.29 -11.71
CA ARG A 170 0.33 2.40 -11.39
C ARG A 170 -0.40 3.59 -10.78
N GLU A 171 -1.56 3.95 -11.33
CA GLU A 171 -2.37 5.04 -10.77
C GLU A 171 -2.91 4.67 -9.39
N ASP A 172 -3.38 3.43 -9.18
CA ASP A 172 -3.81 2.92 -7.87
C ASP A 172 -2.68 3.05 -6.82
N VAL A 173 -1.47 2.57 -7.14
CA VAL A 173 -0.32 2.59 -6.21
C VAL A 173 0.24 3.99 -5.96
N VAL A 174 0.54 4.76 -7.01
CA VAL A 174 1.25 6.04 -6.88
C VAL A 174 0.39 7.07 -6.13
N ASN A 175 -0.94 7.02 -6.33
CA ASN A 175 -1.85 7.94 -5.67
C ASN A 175 -1.99 7.65 -4.17
N LEU A 176 -1.71 6.43 -3.70
CA LEU A 176 -1.69 6.13 -2.26
C LEU A 176 -0.75 7.06 -1.48
N LYS A 177 0.40 7.43 -2.06
CA LYS A 177 1.31 8.40 -1.42
C LYS A 177 0.67 9.76 -1.23
N ARG A 178 -0.03 10.25 -2.26
CA ARG A 178 -0.71 11.56 -2.20
C ARG A 178 -1.81 11.55 -1.14
N ILE A 179 -2.56 10.46 -1.06
CA ILE A 179 -3.61 10.27 -0.04
C ILE A 179 -3.00 10.19 1.35
N MET A 180 -1.95 9.38 1.54
CA MET A 180 -1.26 9.23 2.82
C MET A 180 -0.68 10.55 3.32
N GLU A 181 -0.03 11.34 2.44
CA GLU A 181 0.50 12.65 2.80
C GLU A 181 -0.59 13.64 3.22
N HIS A 182 -1.72 13.65 2.52
CA HIS A 182 -2.84 14.52 2.86
C HIS A 182 -3.49 14.12 4.20
N VAL A 183 -3.89 12.85 4.32
CA VAL A 183 -4.58 12.32 5.51
C VAL A 183 -3.68 12.38 6.74
N GLY A 184 -2.40 12.00 6.59
CA GLY A 184 -1.46 11.99 7.69
C GLY A 184 -1.17 13.37 8.27
N ARG A 185 -1.12 14.41 7.43
CA ARG A 185 -0.95 15.79 7.91
C ARG A 185 -2.15 16.28 8.70
N LEU A 186 -3.37 15.95 8.28
CA LEU A 186 -4.58 16.30 9.01
C LEU A 186 -4.62 15.62 10.38
N ILE A 187 -4.39 14.30 10.41
CA ILE A 187 -4.38 13.52 11.66
C ILE A 187 -3.34 14.05 12.65
N LEU A 188 -2.12 14.35 12.18
CA LEU A 188 -1.07 14.87 13.06
C LEU A 188 -1.29 16.34 13.44
N GLY A 189 -1.93 17.14 12.59
CA GLY A 189 -2.29 18.53 12.90
C GLY A 189 -3.37 18.64 13.99
N GLU A 190 -4.26 17.66 14.08
CA GLU A 190 -5.28 17.57 15.12
C GLU A 190 -4.77 16.93 16.43
N ALA A 191 -3.58 16.32 16.41
CA ALA A 191 -3.01 15.64 17.57
C ALA A 191 -2.57 16.65 18.65
N LYS A 192 -2.82 16.32 19.93
CA LYS A 192 -2.38 17.15 21.06
C LYS A 192 -0.85 17.26 21.10
N ASN A 193 -0.32 18.45 21.36
CA ASN A 193 1.13 18.68 21.48
C ASN A 193 1.82 17.74 22.48
N SER A 194 1.16 17.41 23.60
CA SER A 194 1.70 16.47 24.60
C SER A 194 1.92 15.08 24.02
N PHE A 195 1.00 14.60 23.18
CA PHE A 195 1.12 13.29 22.52
C PHE A 195 2.29 13.28 21.52
N LEU A 196 2.43 14.35 20.73
CA LEU A 196 3.55 14.47 19.79
C LEU A 196 4.91 14.55 20.49
N LEU A 197 4.98 15.14 21.68
CA LEU A 197 6.19 15.14 22.52
C LEU A 197 6.53 13.73 23.01
N THR A 198 5.53 12.95 23.45
CA THR A 198 5.72 11.54 23.83
C THR A 198 6.29 10.71 22.69
N LEU A 199 5.74 10.84 21.46
CA LEU A 199 6.25 10.11 20.30
C LEU A 199 7.71 10.45 19.96
N LYS A 200 8.08 11.73 20.12
CA LYS A 200 9.46 12.17 19.92
C LYS A 200 10.39 11.57 20.96
N GLN A 201 9.99 11.54 22.23
CA GLN A 201 10.76 10.93 23.32
C GLN A 201 10.94 9.42 23.10
N GLU A 202 9.85 8.69 22.78
CA GLU A 202 9.90 7.25 22.46
C GLU A 202 10.88 6.97 21.30
N SER A 203 10.87 7.80 20.25
CA SER A 203 11.81 7.63 19.14
C SER A 203 13.27 7.98 19.47
N MET A 204 13.50 8.86 20.45
CA MET A 204 14.84 9.28 20.89
C MET A 204 15.46 8.31 21.90
N GLU A 205 14.65 7.65 22.73
CA GLU A 205 15.11 6.62 23.68
C GLU A 205 15.40 5.27 23.00
N GLY A 206 15.00 5.12 21.74
CA GLY A 206 15.38 4.02 20.84
C GLY A 206 16.72 4.18 20.12
N LEU A 207 17.46 5.27 20.36
CA LEU A 207 18.80 5.57 19.79
C LEU A 207 19.94 4.84 20.52
#